data_AF-A0AAV5C3Z6-F1
#
_entry.id   AF-A0AAV5C3Z6-F1
#
_cell.length_a   1.000
_cell.length_b   1.000
_cell.length_c   1.000
_cell.angle_alpha   90.00
_cell.angle_beta   90.00
_cell.angle_gamma   90.00
#
_symmetry.space_group_name_H-M   'P 1'
#
loop_
_entity.id
_entity.type
_entity.pdbx_description
1 polymer ?
#
loop_
_entity_poly.entity_id
_entity_poly.type
_entity_poly.pdbx_seq_one_letter_code
_entity_poly.pdbx_strand_id
1 'polypeptide(L)'
;MYLWDLALRKGNLGYIKYILKSSLMKLPIFSWAFHIFEFIPVERKWEIDEAIIQNRLSKFKDPRDPIWLAVFPEGTDYTEKKCIKSQEYASEHGLPKLENVLLPKTKGFICCLQELRGSLDAVYDVTIAYKHRLPDFLDIVYGVDPSEVHVHIRTVELYEIPTSEDEVTEWMIERFRQKDQLLSDFFTKGHFPDEGTEGDLSTPKCLANFLVIVGLTGICLYLTIFSSVWFKVYVVASCAYLSFVTYFSIQPPQLIGSPEGDDLHAKKAL
;
A
#
# COMPACT_ATOMS: atom_id res chain seq x y z
N MET A 1 -7.02 -2.30 -1.26
CA MET A 1 -7.27 -3.28 -2.34
C MET A 1 -6.82 -2.74 -3.70
N TYR A 2 -7.29 -1.57 -4.15
CA TYR A 2 -7.00 -1.05 -5.50
C TYR A 2 -5.53 -0.81 -5.83
N LEU A 3 -4.68 -0.48 -4.86
CA LEU A 3 -3.23 -0.37 -5.11
C LEU A 3 -2.57 -1.72 -5.45
N TRP A 4 -3.13 -2.85 -4.99
CA TRP A 4 -2.67 -4.18 -5.40
C TRP A 4 -3.06 -4.49 -6.84
N ASP A 5 -4.24 -4.04 -7.28
CA ASP A 5 -4.66 -4.13 -8.69
C ASP A 5 -3.72 -3.31 -9.59
N LEU A 6 -3.39 -2.08 -9.18
CA LEU A 6 -2.39 -1.27 -9.87
C LEU A 6 -1.02 -1.96 -9.93
N ALA A 7 -0.54 -2.50 -8.80
CA ALA A 7 0.73 -3.23 -8.75
C ALA A 7 0.70 -4.48 -9.64
N LEU A 8 -0.41 -5.22 -9.67
CA LEU A 8 -0.60 -6.37 -10.56
C LEU A 8 -0.49 -5.97 -12.03
N ARG A 9 -1.20 -4.90 -12.44
CA ARG A 9 -1.20 -4.38 -13.82
C ARG A 9 0.19 -3.96 -14.27
N LYS A 10 1.01 -3.44 -13.36
CA LYS A 10 2.38 -2.99 -13.62
C LYS A 10 3.45 -4.07 -13.34
N GLY A 11 3.05 -5.29 -13.01
CA GLY A 11 3.98 -6.40 -12.75
C GLY A 11 4.76 -6.28 -11.44
N ASN A 12 4.35 -5.39 -10.53
CA ASN A 12 5.05 -5.05 -9.29
C ASN A 12 4.37 -5.59 -8.03
N LEU A 13 3.54 -6.63 -8.15
CA LEU A 13 2.77 -7.19 -7.05
C LEU A 13 3.63 -7.66 -5.88
N GLY A 14 4.81 -8.22 -6.15
CA GLY A 14 5.73 -8.71 -5.11
C GLY A 14 6.47 -7.59 -4.35
N TYR A 15 6.46 -6.37 -4.87
CA TYR A 15 7.26 -5.25 -4.36
C TYR A 15 6.44 -4.25 -3.53
N ILE A 16 5.11 -4.39 -3.50
CA ILE A 16 4.25 -3.47 -2.77
C ILE A 16 4.31 -3.73 -1.25
N LYS A 17 4.67 -2.69 -0.51
CA LYS A 17 4.78 -2.70 0.95
C LYS A 17 3.90 -1.59 1.53
N TYR A 18 3.39 -1.81 2.72
CA TYR A 18 2.49 -0.87 3.39
C TYR A 18 2.98 -0.48 4.77
N ILE A 19 2.66 0.75 5.17
CA ILE A 19 2.74 1.20 6.56
C ILE A 19 1.35 1.02 7.20
N LEU A 20 1.27 0.21 8.26
CA LEU A 20 0.00 -0.16 8.91
C LEU A 20 0.08 -0.06 10.42
N LYS A 21 -1.08 0.11 11.04
CA LYS A 21 -1.20 0.09 12.50
C LYS A 21 -0.72 -1.24 13.09
N SER A 22 0.15 -1.17 14.10
CA SER A 22 0.69 -2.31 14.85
C SER A 22 -0.38 -3.28 15.35
N SER A 23 -1.56 -2.78 15.74
CA SER A 23 -2.66 -3.63 16.20
C SER A 23 -3.17 -4.59 15.14
N LEU A 24 -3.03 -4.27 13.85
CA LEU A 24 -3.38 -5.18 12.75
C LEU A 24 -2.41 -6.35 12.64
N MET A 25 -1.15 -6.17 13.07
CA MET A 25 -0.15 -7.24 13.14
C MET A 25 -0.46 -8.27 14.23
N LYS A 26 -1.41 -8.00 15.13
CA LYS A 26 -1.78 -8.91 16.23
C LYS A 26 -2.88 -9.90 15.83
N LEU A 27 -3.46 -9.76 14.63
CA LEU A 27 -4.49 -10.67 14.14
C LEU A 27 -3.84 -12.01 13.71
N PRO A 28 -4.37 -13.16 14.15
CA PRO A 28 -3.86 -14.46 13.72
C PRO A 28 -3.98 -14.60 12.21
N ILE A 29 -3.04 -15.33 11.58
CA ILE A 29 -2.91 -15.53 10.12
C ILE A 29 -2.50 -14.24 9.37
N PHE A 30 -3.21 -13.13 9.56
CA PHE A 30 -2.86 -11.82 8.98
C PHE A 30 -1.48 -11.36 9.44
N SER A 31 -1.13 -11.60 10.70
CA SER A 31 0.22 -11.35 11.22
C SER A 31 1.27 -12.06 10.36
N TRP A 32 1.09 -13.35 10.07
CA TRP A 32 2.03 -14.12 9.25
C TRP A 32 2.15 -13.53 7.84
N ALA A 33 1.02 -13.19 7.21
CA ALA A 33 1.01 -12.55 5.90
C ALA A 33 1.74 -11.21 5.89
N PHE A 34 1.45 -10.32 6.85
CA PHE A 34 2.09 -9.00 6.93
C PHE A 34 3.58 -9.08 7.25
N HIS A 35 4.02 -10.09 8.02
CA HIS A 35 5.43 -10.38 8.22
C HIS A 35 6.10 -10.87 6.94
N ILE A 36 5.46 -11.76 6.17
CA ILE A 36 5.97 -12.26 4.88
C ILE A 36 6.05 -11.14 3.85
N PHE A 37 5.07 -10.25 3.80
CA PHE A 37 5.07 -9.09 2.91
C PHE A 37 5.96 -7.94 3.40
N GLU A 38 6.63 -8.12 4.54
CA GLU A 38 7.53 -7.13 5.14
C GLU A 38 6.89 -5.75 5.37
N PHE A 39 5.62 -5.73 5.74
CA PHE A 39 4.93 -4.48 6.08
C PHE A 39 5.54 -3.81 7.32
N ILE A 40 5.40 -2.50 7.38
CA ILE A 40 5.99 -1.66 8.42
C ILE A 40 4.92 -1.32 9.46
N PRO A 41 5.00 -1.88 10.68
CA PRO A 41 4.05 -1.58 11.74
C PRO A 41 4.33 -0.24 12.40
N VAL A 42 3.28 0.52 12.70
CA VAL A 42 3.34 1.80 13.45
C VAL A 42 2.36 1.82 14.63
N GLU A 43 2.80 2.32 15.78
CA GLU A 43 2.04 2.46 17.02
C GLU A 43 1.23 3.77 17.08
N ARG A 44 1.40 4.66 16.09
CA ARG A 44 0.86 6.04 16.04
C ARG A 44 1.44 6.93 17.14
N LYS A 45 2.73 6.72 17.45
CA LYS A 45 3.53 7.50 18.39
C LYS A 45 4.85 7.80 17.71
N TRP A 46 5.04 9.06 17.32
CA TRP A 46 6.15 9.47 16.46
C TRP A 46 7.51 9.06 17.04
N GLU A 47 7.66 9.20 18.35
CA GLU A 47 8.90 8.93 19.10
C GLU A 47 9.36 7.47 18.99
N ILE A 48 8.43 6.56 18.69
CA ILE A 48 8.70 5.12 18.50
C ILE A 48 8.75 4.82 17.00
N ASP A 49 7.79 5.35 16.25
CA ASP A 49 7.56 5.01 14.85
C ASP A 49 8.69 5.49 13.93
N GLU A 50 9.31 6.63 14.23
CA GLU A 50 10.43 7.18 13.43
C GLU A 50 11.57 6.18 13.30
N ALA A 51 12.07 5.65 14.41
CA ALA A 51 13.16 4.69 14.42
C ALA A 51 12.78 3.36 13.74
N ILE A 52 11.52 2.93 13.87
CA ILE A 52 11.02 1.71 13.21
C ILE A 52 11.02 1.91 11.69
N ILE A 53 10.47 3.03 11.21
CA ILE A 53 10.39 3.36 9.78
C ILE A 53 11.80 3.46 9.21
N GLN A 54 12.70 4.24 9.83
CA GLN A 54 14.08 4.40 9.36
C GLN A 54 14.82 3.07 9.26
N ASN A 55 14.78 2.24 10.33
CA ASN A 55 15.43 0.94 10.32
C ASN A 55 14.86 0.01 9.24
N ARG A 56 13.55 0.03 8.99
CA ARG A 56 12.92 -0.79 7.95
C ARG A 56 13.30 -0.30 6.55
N LEU A 57 13.16 0.99 6.28
CA LEU A 57 13.44 1.58 4.98
C LEU A 57 14.93 1.55 4.62
N SER A 58 15.83 1.58 5.61
CA SER A 58 17.28 1.38 5.38
C SER A 58 17.61 0.05 4.67
N LYS A 59 16.74 -0.96 4.81
CA LYS A 59 16.91 -2.30 4.21
C LYS A 59 16.29 -2.42 2.81
N PHE A 60 15.55 -1.40 2.36
CA PHE A 60 14.86 -1.39 1.06
C PHE A 60 15.50 -0.39 0.09
N LYS A 61 16.84 -0.25 0.16
CA LYS A 61 17.61 0.67 -0.69
C LYS A 61 18.39 -0.06 -1.79
N ASP A 62 18.29 -1.39 -1.90
CA ASP A 62 18.96 -2.16 -2.95
C ASP A 62 18.27 -1.92 -4.30
N PRO A 63 18.96 -1.38 -5.32
CA PRO A 63 18.37 -1.15 -6.63
C PRO A 63 17.90 -2.42 -7.35
N ARG A 64 18.35 -3.61 -6.90
CA ARG A 64 17.94 -4.91 -7.45
C ARG A 64 16.64 -5.44 -6.83
N ASP A 65 16.20 -4.84 -5.73
CA ASP A 65 14.96 -5.18 -5.03
C ASP A 65 14.07 -3.93 -4.97
N PRO A 66 13.31 -3.63 -6.05
CA PRO A 66 12.52 -2.41 -6.13
C PRO A 66 11.43 -2.39 -5.05
N ILE A 67 11.04 -1.20 -4.61
CA ILE A 67 10.02 -1.01 -3.56
C ILE A 67 8.86 -0.16 -4.08
N TRP A 68 7.64 -0.64 -3.84
CA TRP A 68 6.41 0.12 -4.00
C TRP A 68 5.82 0.41 -2.61
N LEU A 69 6.27 1.49 -1.98
CA LEU A 69 5.81 1.84 -0.63
C LEU A 69 4.51 2.65 -0.67
N ALA A 70 3.43 2.06 -0.16
CA ALA A 70 2.15 2.73 0.01
C ALA A 70 2.08 3.48 1.35
N VAL A 71 1.92 4.81 1.26
CA VAL A 71 1.75 5.72 2.41
C VAL A 71 0.40 6.43 2.29
N PHE A 72 -0.34 6.50 3.39
CA PHE A 72 -1.61 7.23 3.50
C PHE A 72 -1.44 8.39 4.49
N PRO A 73 -1.08 9.60 4.02
CA PRO A 73 -0.84 10.75 4.88
C PRO A 73 -2.04 11.15 5.75
N GLU A 74 -3.26 10.80 5.36
CA GLU A 74 -4.49 10.99 6.14
C GLU A 74 -4.42 10.24 7.48
N GLY A 75 -3.72 9.10 7.51
CA GLY A 75 -3.51 8.26 8.70
C GLY A 75 -4.76 7.54 9.19
N THR A 76 -5.87 7.63 8.46
CA THR A 76 -7.13 6.94 8.75
C THR A 76 -8.06 6.95 7.53
N ASP A 77 -9.00 6.00 7.50
CA ASP A 77 -10.08 6.01 6.51
C ASP A 77 -10.95 7.25 6.64
N TYR A 78 -11.35 7.79 5.49
CA TYR A 78 -12.26 8.92 5.37
C TYR A 78 -13.65 8.55 5.91
N THR A 79 -14.22 9.46 6.70
CA THR A 79 -15.66 9.48 7.00
C THR A 79 -16.09 10.94 7.12
N GLU A 80 -17.35 11.26 6.83
CA GLU A 80 -17.88 12.63 6.96
C GLU A 80 -17.62 13.20 8.36
N LYS A 81 -17.81 12.39 9.41
CA LYS A 81 -17.53 12.78 10.80
C LYS A 81 -16.06 13.14 11.04
N LYS A 82 -15.11 12.47 10.38
CA LYS A 82 -13.69 12.80 10.47
C LYS A 82 -13.34 14.01 9.61
N CYS A 83 -14.01 14.19 8.47
CA CYS A 83 -13.87 15.37 7.63
C CYS A 83 -14.25 16.64 8.38
N ILE A 84 -15.42 16.66 9.04
CA ILE A 84 -15.87 17.79 9.87
C ILE A 84 -14.83 18.14 10.94
N LYS A 85 -14.32 17.15 11.66
CA LYS A 85 -13.25 17.37 12.66
C LYS A 85 -11.94 17.89 12.04
N SER A 86 -11.60 17.41 10.86
CA SER A 86 -10.45 17.91 10.10
C SER A 86 -10.63 19.37 9.71
N GLN A 87 -11.84 19.79 9.34
CA GLN A 87 -12.17 21.19 9.00
C GLN A 87 -12.19 22.11 10.22
N GLU A 88 -12.65 21.62 11.37
CA GLU A 88 -12.56 22.33 12.65
C GLU A 88 -11.10 22.62 12.98
N TYR A 89 -10.25 21.57 12.98
CA TYR A 89 -8.81 21.71 13.18
C TYR A 89 -8.17 22.68 12.17
N ALA A 90 -8.57 22.60 10.89
CA ALA A 90 -8.08 23.49 9.85
C ALA A 90 -8.38 24.96 10.17
N SER A 91 -9.61 25.25 10.62
CA SER A 91 -10.05 26.61 10.99
C SER A 91 -9.22 27.19 12.12
N GLU A 92 -8.94 26.39 13.14
CA GLU A 92 -8.20 26.80 14.33
C GLU A 92 -6.73 27.13 14.03
N HIS A 93 -6.13 26.44 13.04
CA HIS A 93 -4.72 26.55 12.71
C HIS A 93 -4.43 27.33 11.42
N GLY A 94 -5.46 27.94 10.81
CA GLY A 94 -5.32 28.72 9.57
C GLY A 94 -4.96 27.88 8.34
N LEU A 95 -5.32 26.59 8.35
CA LEU A 95 -5.11 25.65 7.24
C LEU A 95 -6.33 25.62 6.31
N PRO A 96 -6.17 25.16 5.04
CA PRO A 96 -7.30 25.06 4.12
C PRO A 96 -8.35 24.06 4.62
N LYS A 97 -9.62 24.42 4.46
CA LYS A 97 -10.74 23.51 4.65
C LYS A 97 -10.89 22.66 3.39
N LEU A 98 -10.84 21.34 3.56
CA LEU A 98 -11.01 20.36 2.50
C LEU A 98 -12.35 19.67 2.72
N GLU A 99 -13.09 19.39 1.64
CA GLU A 99 -14.47 18.86 1.69
C GLU A 99 -14.53 17.34 1.47
N ASN A 100 -13.65 16.82 0.63
CA ASN A 100 -13.65 15.44 0.14
C ASN A 100 -12.47 14.61 0.66
N VAL A 101 -11.43 15.26 1.21
CA VAL A 101 -10.26 14.60 1.80
C VAL A 101 -9.97 15.11 3.21
N LEU A 102 -9.18 14.34 3.97
CA LEU A 102 -8.70 14.78 5.28
C LEU A 102 -7.40 15.59 5.12
N LEU A 103 -7.12 16.47 6.09
CA LEU A 103 -5.81 17.14 6.14
C LEU A 103 -4.69 16.09 6.31
N PRO A 104 -3.61 16.20 5.52
CA PRO A 104 -2.52 15.24 5.57
C PRO A 104 -1.64 15.44 6.81
N LYS A 105 -1.09 14.32 7.30
CA LYS A 105 -0.01 14.29 8.30
C LYS A 105 1.31 14.02 7.58
N THR A 106 2.22 14.97 7.67
CA THR A 106 3.39 15.03 6.79
C THR A 106 4.61 14.28 7.34
N LYS A 107 4.76 14.19 8.67
CA LYS A 107 5.94 13.57 9.34
C LYS A 107 6.31 12.19 8.80
N GLY A 108 5.34 11.29 8.68
CA GLY A 108 5.58 9.93 8.19
C GLY A 108 6.09 9.91 6.75
N PHE A 109 5.50 10.74 5.88
CA PHE A 109 5.95 10.86 4.50
C PHE A 109 7.35 11.49 4.40
N ILE A 110 7.62 12.55 5.18
CA ILE A 110 8.93 13.21 5.22
C ILE A 110 10.02 12.22 5.59
N CYS A 111 9.82 11.42 6.65
CA CYS A 111 10.77 10.39 7.06
C CYS A 111 10.96 9.31 5.99
N CYS A 112 9.89 8.86 5.34
CA CYS A 112 10.00 7.92 4.21
C CYS A 112 10.81 8.51 3.04
N LEU A 113 10.54 9.76 2.70
CA LEU A 113 11.21 10.47 1.63
C LEU A 113 12.69 10.67 1.95
N GLN A 114 13.03 11.14 3.15
CA GLN A 114 14.42 11.34 3.59
C GLN A 114 15.22 10.04 3.50
N GLU A 115 14.63 8.92 3.91
CA GLU A 115 15.30 7.62 3.84
C GLU A 115 15.48 7.13 2.40
N LEU A 116 14.44 7.20 1.59
CA LEU A 116 14.40 6.54 0.27
C LEU A 116 14.74 7.47 -0.90
N ARG A 117 15.00 8.77 -0.69
CA ARG A 117 15.17 9.74 -1.80
C ARG A 117 16.24 9.34 -2.81
N GLY A 118 17.31 8.70 -2.34
CA GLY A 118 18.41 8.24 -3.20
C GLY A 118 18.13 6.93 -3.94
N SER A 119 17.05 6.23 -3.62
CA SER A 119 16.69 4.91 -4.16
C SER A 119 15.31 4.87 -4.83
N LEU A 120 14.51 5.93 -4.73
CA LEU A 120 13.22 6.04 -5.43
C LEU A 120 13.43 6.57 -6.85
N ASP A 121 12.63 6.07 -7.77
CA ASP A 121 12.52 6.64 -9.12
C ASP A 121 11.55 7.83 -9.13
N ALA A 122 10.38 7.67 -8.52
CA ALA A 122 9.31 8.66 -8.49
C ALA A 122 8.36 8.46 -7.31
N VAL A 123 7.51 9.46 -7.05
CA VAL A 123 6.37 9.36 -6.13
C VAL A 123 5.07 9.35 -6.94
N TYR A 124 4.25 8.31 -6.76
CA TYR A 124 2.94 8.24 -7.39
C TYR A 124 1.89 8.89 -6.48
N ASP A 125 1.34 9.99 -6.95
CA ASP A 125 0.22 10.65 -6.32
C ASP A 125 -1.11 10.04 -6.80
N VAL A 126 -1.71 9.19 -5.95
CA VAL A 126 -2.92 8.43 -6.26
C VAL A 126 -4.14 9.04 -5.58
N THR A 127 -5.24 9.17 -6.32
CA THR A 127 -6.56 9.56 -5.82
C THR A 127 -7.58 8.55 -6.31
N ILE A 128 -8.37 8.00 -5.39
CA ILE A 128 -9.38 6.97 -5.68
C ILE A 128 -10.76 7.55 -5.40
N ALA A 129 -11.64 7.48 -6.39
CA ALA A 129 -13.04 7.86 -6.25
C ALA A 129 -13.96 6.65 -6.48
N TYR A 130 -15.08 6.67 -5.77
CA TYR A 130 -16.08 5.62 -5.82
C TYR A 130 -17.38 6.20 -6.34
N LYS A 131 -17.95 5.57 -7.36
CA LYS A 131 -19.27 5.97 -7.84
C LYS A 131 -20.34 5.47 -6.89
N HIS A 132 -21.30 6.34 -6.59
CA HIS A 132 -22.45 6.11 -5.69
C HIS A 132 -22.12 6.04 -4.19
N ARG A 133 -21.21 5.15 -3.76
CA ARG A 133 -20.94 4.95 -2.33
C ARG A 133 -19.48 4.58 -2.05
N LEU A 134 -18.94 5.17 -0.98
CA LEU A 134 -17.68 4.72 -0.38
C LEU A 134 -17.85 3.30 0.22
N PRO A 135 -16.91 2.38 -0.03
CA PRO A 135 -16.93 1.07 0.59
C PRO A 135 -16.46 1.16 2.04
N ASP A 136 -17.23 0.57 2.95
CA ASP A 136 -16.83 0.30 4.32
C ASP A 136 -16.02 -1.01 4.40
N PHE A 137 -15.29 -1.19 5.50
CA PHE A 137 -14.51 -2.42 5.72
C PHE A 137 -15.36 -3.69 5.63
N LEU A 138 -16.60 -3.65 6.12
CA LEU A 138 -17.51 -4.80 6.06
C LEU A 138 -17.97 -5.11 4.64
N ASP A 139 -18.06 -4.11 3.76
CA ASP A 139 -18.41 -4.34 2.37
C ASP A 139 -17.37 -5.22 1.70
N ILE A 140 -16.09 -4.95 1.98
CA ILE A 140 -14.97 -5.77 1.50
C ILE A 140 -15.07 -7.21 2.03
N VAL A 141 -15.40 -7.37 3.33
CA VAL A 141 -15.53 -8.70 3.94
C VAL A 141 -16.70 -9.51 3.35
N TYR A 142 -17.80 -8.83 3.01
CA TYR A 142 -19.00 -9.47 2.44
C TYR A 142 -19.01 -9.51 0.90
N GLY A 143 -17.97 -9.00 0.23
CA GLY A 143 -17.91 -8.95 -1.24
C GLY A 143 -18.94 -8.01 -1.85
N VAL A 144 -19.31 -6.94 -1.14
CA VAL A 144 -20.15 -5.86 -1.65
C VAL A 144 -19.25 -4.86 -2.37
N ASP A 145 -19.05 -5.08 -3.66
CA ASP A 145 -18.19 -4.21 -4.45
C ASP A 145 -18.87 -2.88 -4.80
N PRO A 146 -18.12 -1.76 -4.79
CA PRO A 146 -18.63 -0.52 -5.35
C PRO A 146 -18.89 -0.71 -6.85
N SER A 147 -19.96 -0.09 -7.34
CA SER A 147 -20.38 -0.19 -8.75
C SER A 147 -19.27 0.13 -9.75
N GLU A 148 -18.52 1.21 -9.50
CA GLU A 148 -17.39 1.65 -10.30
C GLU A 148 -16.36 2.32 -9.39
N VAL A 149 -15.08 2.03 -9.64
CA VAL A 149 -13.95 2.64 -8.94
C VAL A 149 -13.08 3.32 -9.98
N HIS A 150 -12.83 4.60 -9.76
CA HIS A 150 -12.00 5.42 -10.63
C HIS A 150 -10.70 5.70 -9.88
N VAL A 151 -9.56 5.52 -10.53
CA VAL A 151 -8.24 5.73 -9.95
C VAL A 151 -7.49 6.73 -10.83
N HIS A 152 -7.23 7.91 -10.29
CA HIS A 152 -6.37 8.92 -10.92
C HIS A 152 -4.96 8.80 -10.34
N ILE A 153 -3.96 8.70 -11.21
CA ILE A 153 -2.56 8.54 -10.84
C ILE A 153 -1.77 9.65 -11.53
N ARG A 154 -0.95 10.35 -10.76
CA ARG A 154 0.04 11.29 -11.28
C ARG A 154 1.42 10.89 -10.80
N THR A 155 2.36 10.79 -11.73
CA THR A 155 3.78 10.63 -11.40
C THR A 155 4.35 11.99 -11.00
N VAL A 156 5.02 12.04 -9.85
CA VAL A 156 5.76 13.21 -9.35
C VAL A 156 7.23 12.84 -9.30
N GLU A 157 8.02 13.58 -10.06
CA GLU A 157 9.47 13.40 -10.09
C GLU A 157 10.10 13.90 -8.79
N LEU A 158 11.17 13.26 -8.32
CA LEU A 158 11.78 13.59 -7.03
C LEU A 158 12.37 15.00 -6.96
N TYR A 159 12.71 15.61 -8.09
CA TYR A 159 13.20 16.99 -8.13
C TYR A 159 12.06 18.01 -7.96
N GLU A 160 10.80 17.61 -8.19
CA GLU A 160 9.62 18.46 -7.98
C GLU A 160 9.21 18.54 -6.50
N ILE A 161 9.68 17.61 -5.68
CA ILE A 161 9.40 17.56 -4.25
C ILE A 161 10.47 18.38 -3.53
N PRO A 162 10.10 19.34 -2.66
CA PRO A 162 11.09 20.10 -1.89
C PRO A 162 11.95 19.23 -0.96
N THR A 163 13.00 19.82 -0.38
CA THR A 163 13.94 19.11 0.50
C THR A 163 13.75 19.50 1.97
N SER A 164 13.35 20.74 2.25
CA SER A 164 13.07 21.20 3.62
C SER A 164 11.74 20.62 4.13
N GLU A 165 11.68 20.25 5.41
CA GLU A 165 10.47 19.67 6.02
C GLU A 165 9.25 20.60 5.96
N ASP A 166 9.49 21.90 6.16
CA ASP A 166 8.44 22.92 6.10
C ASP A 166 7.88 23.05 4.67
N GLU A 167 8.78 23.10 3.68
CA GLU A 167 8.40 23.19 2.27
C GLU A 167 7.69 21.91 1.78
N VAL A 168 8.12 20.73 2.23
CA VAL A 168 7.43 19.46 1.94
C VAL A 168 6.04 19.44 2.58
N THR A 169 5.89 20.04 3.77
CA THR A 169 4.60 20.16 4.44
C THR A 169 3.64 21.04 3.66
N GLU A 170 4.08 22.22 3.23
CA GLU A 170 3.31 23.12 2.37
C GLU A 170 2.96 22.46 1.03
N TRP A 171 3.94 21.82 0.39
CA TRP A 171 3.75 21.07 -0.85
C TRP A 171 2.69 19.99 -0.69
N MET A 172 2.71 19.20 0.38
CA MET A 172 1.74 18.14 0.62
C MET A 172 0.33 18.70 0.87
N ILE A 173 0.20 19.79 1.64
CA ILE A 173 -1.09 20.47 1.83
C ILE A 173 -1.65 20.93 0.49
N GLU A 174 -0.81 21.49 -0.38
CA GLU A 174 -1.21 21.91 -1.72
C GLU A 174 -1.62 20.71 -2.61
N ARG A 175 -0.90 19.58 -2.55
CA ARG A 175 -1.31 18.35 -3.22
C ARG A 175 -2.71 17.94 -2.78
N PHE A 176 -2.98 17.94 -1.47
CA PHE A 176 -4.28 17.57 -0.92
C PHE A 176 -5.39 18.54 -1.31
N ARG A 177 -5.11 19.84 -1.43
CA ARG A 177 -6.05 20.81 -1.99
C ARG A 177 -6.42 20.50 -3.44
N GLN A 178 -5.43 20.11 -4.25
CA GLN A 178 -5.69 19.69 -5.63
C GLN A 178 -6.51 18.41 -5.71
N LYS A 179 -6.25 17.43 -4.83
CA LYS A 179 -7.08 16.21 -4.72
C LYS A 179 -8.51 16.52 -4.33
N ASP A 180 -8.70 17.45 -3.41
CA ASP A 180 -10.02 17.88 -2.95
C ASP A 180 -10.84 18.43 -4.11
N GLN A 181 -10.26 19.33 -4.91
CA GLN A 181 -10.88 19.86 -6.12
C GLN A 181 -11.12 18.77 -7.17
N LEU A 182 -10.15 17.86 -7.37
CA LEU A 182 -10.28 16.75 -8.31
C LEU A 182 -11.46 15.84 -7.96
N LEU A 183 -11.70 15.59 -6.67
CA LEU A 183 -12.85 14.82 -6.20
C LEU A 183 -14.16 15.61 -6.33
N SER A 184 -14.19 16.91 -6.05
CA SER A 184 -15.36 17.77 -6.31
C SER A 184 -15.76 17.74 -7.79
N ASP A 185 -14.78 17.84 -8.68
CA ASP A 185 -14.98 17.72 -10.12
C ASP A 185 -15.50 16.34 -10.51
N PHE A 186 -14.94 15.27 -9.93
CA PHE A 186 -15.40 13.90 -10.15
C PHE A 186 -16.86 13.71 -9.72
N PHE A 187 -17.26 14.19 -8.54
CA PHE A 187 -18.64 14.05 -8.08
C PHE A 187 -19.64 14.85 -8.93
N THR A 188 -19.18 15.87 -9.64
CA THR A 188 -20.01 16.65 -10.56
C THR A 188 -20.06 16.03 -11.97
N LYS A 189 -18.92 15.56 -12.49
CA LYS A 189 -18.76 15.10 -13.89
C LYS A 189 -18.97 13.59 -14.04
N GLY A 190 -18.75 12.81 -12.98
CA GLY A 190 -18.85 11.36 -12.95
C GLY A 190 -17.60 10.60 -13.44
N HIS A 191 -16.53 11.31 -13.81
CA HIS A 191 -15.26 10.74 -14.25
C HIS A 191 -14.09 11.67 -13.91
N PHE A 192 -12.86 11.13 -13.88
CA PHE A 192 -11.64 11.93 -13.77
C PHE A 192 -11.24 12.54 -15.13
N PRO A 193 -10.43 13.61 -15.17
CA PRO A 193 -9.84 14.08 -16.41
C PRO A 193 -8.90 13.02 -17.01
N ASP A 194 -8.65 13.12 -18.32
CA ASP A 194 -7.69 12.29 -19.06
C ASP A 194 -7.88 10.77 -18.81
N GLU A 195 -9.02 10.24 -19.24
CA GLU A 195 -9.35 8.82 -19.05
C GLU A 195 -8.23 7.90 -19.56
N GLY A 196 -7.85 6.96 -18.71
CA GLY A 196 -6.76 6.02 -18.99
C GLY A 196 -7.08 5.14 -20.20
N THR A 197 -6.03 4.75 -20.92
CA THR A 197 -6.11 3.81 -22.05
C THR A 197 -5.87 2.36 -21.63
N GLU A 198 -5.69 2.11 -20.32
CA GLU A 198 -5.47 0.79 -19.77
C GLU A 198 -6.72 -0.08 -19.96
N GLY A 199 -6.53 -1.21 -20.64
CA GLY A 199 -7.61 -2.16 -20.88
C GLY A 199 -7.96 -3.01 -19.66
N ASP A 200 -8.98 -3.85 -19.83
CA ASP A 200 -9.32 -4.85 -18.84
C ASP A 200 -8.20 -5.86 -18.65
N LEU A 201 -8.08 -6.37 -17.42
CA LEU A 201 -7.22 -7.51 -17.15
C LEU A 201 -7.69 -8.70 -17.99
N SER A 202 -6.75 -9.37 -18.62
CA SER A 202 -7.02 -10.54 -19.46
C SER A 202 -7.69 -11.65 -18.65
N THR A 203 -9.00 -11.83 -18.81
CA THR A 203 -9.81 -12.89 -18.17
C THR A 203 -9.17 -14.28 -18.18
N PRO A 204 -8.60 -14.79 -19.31
CA PRO A 204 -8.00 -16.12 -19.29
C PRO A 204 -6.74 -16.20 -18.41
N LYS A 205 -5.95 -15.13 -18.31
CA LYS A 205 -4.77 -15.08 -17.42
C LYS A 205 -5.22 -15.07 -15.95
N CYS A 206 -6.22 -14.26 -15.63
CA CYS A 206 -6.80 -14.22 -14.28
C CYS A 206 -7.37 -15.59 -13.88
N LEU A 207 -8.11 -16.25 -14.78
CA LEU A 207 -8.65 -17.59 -14.55
C LEU A 207 -7.54 -18.64 -14.37
N ALA A 208 -6.50 -18.60 -15.20
CA ALA A 208 -5.37 -19.50 -15.07
C ALA A 208 -4.65 -19.32 -13.72
N ASN A 209 -4.37 -18.08 -13.32
CA ASN A 209 -3.78 -17.76 -12.02
C ASN A 209 -4.67 -18.26 -10.87
N PHE A 210 -5.98 -18.02 -10.96
CA PHE A 210 -6.95 -18.49 -9.97
C PHE A 210 -6.95 -20.02 -9.84
N LEU A 211 -6.99 -20.74 -10.97
CA LEU A 211 -6.94 -22.21 -10.98
C LEU A 211 -5.64 -22.76 -10.39
N VAL A 212 -4.50 -22.12 -10.69
CA VAL A 212 -3.21 -22.47 -10.10
C VAL A 212 -3.23 -22.28 -8.58
N ILE A 213 -3.70 -21.13 -8.09
CA ILE A 213 -3.77 -20.84 -6.65
C ILE A 213 -4.71 -21.82 -5.93
N VAL A 214 -5.91 -22.04 -6.46
CA VAL A 214 -6.89 -22.97 -5.88
C VAL A 214 -6.36 -24.40 -5.93
N GLY A 215 -5.73 -24.81 -7.03
CA GLY A 215 -5.13 -26.12 -7.19
C GLY A 215 -4.00 -26.37 -6.19
N LEU A 216 -3.04 -25.46 -6.09
CA LEU A 216 -1.93 -25.53 -5.12
C LEU A 216 -2.45 -25.55 -3.68
N THR A 217 -3.43 -24.70 -3.37
CA THR A 217 -4.04 -24.65 -2.03
C THR A 217 -4.77 -25.97 -1.71
N GLY A 218 -5.50 -26.52 -2.68
CA GLY A 218 -6.17 -27.82 -2.55
C GLY A 218 -5.19 -28.97 -2.36
N ILE A 219 -4.07 -28.98 -3.08
CA ILE A 219 -2.98 -29.96 -2.92
C ILE A 219 -2.38 -29.85 -1.51
N CYS A 220 -2.04 -28.63 -1.07
CA CYS A 220 -1.51 -28.40 0.28
C CYS A 220 -2.48 -28.88 1.37
N LEU A 221 -3.78 -28.61 1.22
CA LEU A 221 -4.81 -29.05 2.16
C LEU A 221 -4.95 -30.59 2.15
N TYR A 222 -5.00 -31.20 0.96
CA TYR A 222 -5.06 -32.64 0.80
C TYR A 222 -3.85 -33.32 1.46
N LEU A 223 -2.64 -32.85 1.19
CA LEU A 223 -1.44 -33.36 1.82
C LEU A 223 -1.50 -33.18 3.34
N THR A 224 -1.96 -32.04 3.83
CA THR A 224 -2.06 -31.82 5.29
C THR A 224 -2.99 -32.83 5.97
N ILE A 225 -4.09 -33.22 5.33
CA ILE A 225 -5.09 -34.12 5.92
C ILE A 225 -4.74 -35.59 5.72
N PHE A 226 -4.38 -35.96 4.48
CA PHE A 226 -4.31 -37.36 4.02
C PHE A 226 -2.89 -37.91 3.89
N SER A 227 -1.84 -37.09 4.06
CA SER A 227 -0.47 -37.58 3.98
C SER A 227 0.06 -38.15 5.31
N SER A 228 1.32 -38.57 5.29
CA SER A 228 2.05 -39.15 6.42
C SER A 228 2.03 -38.27 7.67
N VAL A 229 2.10 -38.91 8.84
CA VAL A 229 2.26 -38.23 10.15
C VAL A 229 3.42 -37.23 10.13
N TRP A 230 4.51 -37.54 9.41
CA TRP A 230 5.66 -36.64 9.27
C TRP A 230 5.35 -35.32 8.58
N PHE A 231 4.47 -35.32 7.59
CA PHE A 231 4.04 -34.08 6.93
C PHE A 231 3.16 -33.24 7.87
N LYS A 232 2.30 -33.88 8.66
CA LYS A 232 1.52 -33.20 9.70
C LYS A 232 2.43 -32.56 10.75
N VAL A 233 3.45 -33.29 11.20
CA VAL A 233 4.49 -32.76 12.10
C VAL A 233 5.21 -31.57 11.46
N TYR A 234 5.59 -31.66 10.17
CA TYR A 234 6.20 -30.55 9.44
C TYR A 234 5.30 -29.31 9.38
N VAL A 235 4.01 -29.47 9.09
CA VAL A 235 3.04 -28.36 9.04
C VAL A 235 2.91 -27.71 10.42
N VAL A 236 2.75 -28.50 11.49
CA VAL A 236 2.66 -27.98 12.86
C VAL A 236 3.96 -27.26 13.26
N ALA A 237 5.11 -27.83 12.96
CA ALA A 237 6.41 -27.21 13.23
C ALA A 237 6.58 -25.89 12.45
N SER A 238 6.15 -25.84 11.18
CA SER A 238 6.19 -24.64 10.34
C SER A 238 5.27 -23.54 10.89
N CYS A 239 4.05 -23.89 11.29
CA CYS A 239 3.12 -22.96 11.94
C CYS A 239 3.66 -22.45 13.29
N ALA A 240 4.28 -23.33 14.09
CA ALA A 240 4.90 -22.95 15.36
C ALA A 240 6.10 -22.01 15.11
N TYR A 241 6.93 -22.30 14.11
CA TYR A 241 8.03 -21.44 13.69
C TYR A 241 7.54 -20.07 13.22
N LEU A 242 6.55 -20.00 12.33
CA LEU A 242 5.97 -18.74 11.87
C LEU A 242 5.36 -17.95 13.04
N SER A 243 4.64 -18.61 13.94
CA SER A 243 4.11 -17.98 15.16
C SER A 243 5.22 -17.42 16.04
N PHE A 244 6.33 -18.16 16.22
CA PHE A 244 7.49 -17.71 16.96
C PHE A 244 8.16 -16.49 16.30
N VAL A 245 8.45 -16.57 15.00
CA VAL A 245 9.08 -15.50 14.22
C VAL A 245 8.26 -14.23 14.26
N THR A 246 6.95 -14.32 14.05
CA THR A 246 6.04 -13.18 14.10
C THR A 246 5.91 -12.61 15.52
N TYR A 247 5.76 -13.45 16.54
CA TYR A 247 5.69 -13.01 17.94
C TYR A 247 6.92 -12.22 18.38
N PHE A 248 8.12 -12.71 18.02
CA PHE A 248 9.39 -12.04 18.34
C PHE A 248 9.80 -11.00 17.30
N SER A 249 8.97 -10.76 16.27
CA SER A 249 9.29 -9.86 15.14
C SER A 249 10.65 -10.12 14.51
N ILE A 250 11.07 -11.40 14.47
CA ILE A 250 12.32 -11.83 13.86
C ILE A 250 12.17 -11.64 12.35
N GLN A 251 13.16 -11.00 11.73
CA GLN A 251 13.16 -10.82 10.28
C GLN A 251 13.76 -12.06 9.62
N PRO A 252 13.09 -12.65 8.61
CA PRO A 252 13.76 -13.59 7.73
C PRO A 252 14.89 -12.85 6.99
N PRO A 253 16.03 -13.51 6.70
CA PRO A 253 17.05 -12.94 5.85
C PRO A 253 16.46 -12.61 4.48
N GLN A 254 16.84 -11.48 3.88
CA GLN A 254 16.41 -11.12 2.54
C GLN A 254 16.81 -12.23 1.57
N LEU A 255 15.82 -12.84 0.93
CA LEU A 255 16.02 -13.85 -0.10
C LEU A 255 16.54 -13.12 -1.35
N ILE A 256 17.86 -12.99 -1.45
CA ILE A 256 18.53 -12.46 -2.63
C ILE A 256 18.10 -13.33 -3.83
N GLY A 257 17.38 -12.73 -4.79
CA GLY A 257 17.18 -13.33 -6.09
C GLY A 257 18.54 -13.61 -6.73
N SER A 258 18.79 -14.86 -7.10
CA SER A 258 20.01 -15.27 -7.82
C SER A 258 20.19 -14.43 -9.09
N PRO A 259 21.42 -14.06 -9.48
CA PRO A 259 21.65 -13.30 -10.69
C PRO A 259 21.45 -14.22 -11.90
N GLU A 260 20.35 -14.06 -12.62
CA GLU A 260 20.30 -14.43 -14.03
C GLU A 260 20.58 -13.15 -14.84
N GLY A 261 21.66 -13.20 -15.60
CA GLY A 261 22.21 -12.08 -16.35
C GLY A 261 21.41 -11.76 -17.62
N ASP A 262 21.64 -10.54 -18.08
CA ASP A 262 21.38 -9.98 -19.41
C ASP A 262 19.99 -10.25 -20.03
N ASP A 263 19.17 -9.21 -20.17
CA ASP A 263 19.30 -8.42 -21.39
C ASP A 263 18.66 -7.03 -21.30
N LEU A 264 19.26 -6.15 -22.10
CA LEU A 264 19.02 -4.76 -22.36
C LEU A 264 17.62 -4.52 -23.01
N HIS A 265 17.07 -3.33 -22.79
CA HIS A 265 15.89 -2.71 -23.44
C HIS A 265 14.51 -2.90 -22.76
N ALA A 266 14.14 -1.92 -21.93
CA ALA A 266 12.91 -1.13 -22.12
C ALA A 266 12.84 0.06 -21.13
N LYS A 267 13.68 1.09 -21.34
CA LYS A 267 13.28 2.46 -20.99
C LYS A 267 12.27 2.90 -22.05
N LYS A 268 10.97 2.88 -21.73
CA LYS A 268 9.95 3.74 -22.36
C LYS A 268 8.61 3.64 -21.63
N ALA A 269 8.21 4.79 -21.08
CA ALA A 269 6.84 5.29 -20.94
C ALA A 269 5.81 4.42 -20.18
N LEU A 270 5.47 4.88 -18.97
CA LEU A 270 4.11 5.32 -18.59
C LEU A 270 4.14 5.96 -17.20
#